data_AF-A0A196SDX4-F1
#
_entry.id   AF-A0A196SDX4-F1
#
_cell.length_a   1.000
_cell.length_b   1.000
_cell.length_c   1.000
_cell.angle_alpha   90.00
_cell.angle_beta   90.00
_cell.angle_gamma   90.00
#
_symmetry.space_group_name_H-M   'P 1'
#
loop_
_entity.id
_entity.type
_entity.pdbx_description
1 polymer ?
#
loop_
_entity_poly.entity_id
_entity_poly.type
_entity_poly.pdbx_seq_one_letter_code
_entity_poly.pdbx_strand_id
1 'polypeptide(L)'
;MEVETRAQEIKDVTHVERIGAHSHIRGLGLDDCLEPREVSEGLVGQCHARKAAGIVSKMIQEGEIAGRVILLAGEPGTGKTAIAMGIAQSLGSETPFTSLAASEIYSLEMSKTEALTQAFRKSIALRIKEESEIICGEVVEIKVERSLSGSGDKIGSITLKTTDMETVYELGAKMINAITKEKISAGDVITIDKANGKITRLGRSFSRSKDYDAVSNDTKYVQCPEGELQQRKEVVHTVSLHDIDVINSRQQGFLALFAGDTGEIKAEVREQIDEKVSEWKENGKASIVPGVLFIDEAHMLDMECYSFLNRVLESKM
;
A
#
# COMPACT_ATOMS: atom_id res chain seq x y z
N MET A 1 -0.38 4.76 -26.93
CA MET A 1 0.00 3.61 -26.07
C MET A 1 -0.84 3.72 -24.83
N GLU A 2 -1.94 2.97 -24.77
CA GLU A 2 -2.79 2.89 -23.58
C GLU A 2 -1.99 2.17 -22.48
N VAL A 3 -1.86 2.84 -21.33
CA VAL A 3 -1.23 2.27 -20.15
C VAL A 3 -2.27 1.31 -19.53
N GLU A 4 -2.19 0.02 -19.84
CA GLU A 4 -2.94 -1.00 -19.10
C GLU A 4 -2.31 -1.18 -17.71
N THR A 5 -2.79 -0.41 -16.74
CA THR A 5 -2.41 -0.54 -15.33
C THR A 5 -3.06 -1.79 -14.74
N ARG A 6 -2.52 -2.98 -15.02
CA ARG A 6 -2.88 -4.21 -14.29
C ARG A 6 -2.21 -4.21 -12.92
N ALA A 7 -2.65 -3.32 -12.03
CA ALA A 7 -2.30 -3.39 -10.63
C ALA A 7 -3.10 -4.53 -9.98
N GLN A 8 -2.46 -5.68 -9.75
CA GLN A 8 -3.03 -6.69 -8.86
C GLN A 8 -2.97 -6.15 -7.43
N GLU A 9 -4.13 -6.09 -6.75
CA GLU A 9 -4.24 -5.68 -5.34
C GLU A 9 -3.13 -6.31 -4.49
N ILE A 10 -2.31 -5.43 -3.92
CA ILE A 10 -1.35 -5.76 -2.88
C ILE A 10 -2.17 -6.07 -1.63
N LYS A 11 -2.44 -7.37 -1.40
CA LYS A 11 -2.75 -7.80 -0.04
C LYS A 11 -1.45 -7.76 0.72
N ASP A 12 -1.29 -6.75 1.56
CA ASP A 12 -0.24 -6.74 2.57
C ASP A 12 -0.27 -8.09 3.28
N VAL A 13 0.80 -8.86 3.09
CA VAL A 13 1.05 -10.07 3.85
C VAL A 13 1.03 -9.60 5.29
N THR A 14 0.05 -10.07 6.06
CA THR A 14 -0.10 -9.77 7.50
C THR A 14 1.29 -9.77 8.11
N HIS A 15 1.80 -8.58 8.44
CA HIS A 15 3.13 -8.43 9.01
C HIS A 15 3.19 -9.35 10.22
N VAL A 16 4.02 -10.39 10.15
CA VAL A 16 4.31 -11.20 11.34
C VAL A 16 5.18 -10.30 12.21
N GLU A 17 4.54 -9.52 13.08
CA GLU A 17 5.22 -8.68 14.05
C GLU A 17 6.01 -9.59 14.98
N ARG A 18 7.31 -9.74 14.69
CA ARG A 18 8.26 -10.40 15.58
C ARG A 18 8.71 -9.39 16.61
N ILE A 19 8.83 -9.84 17.86
CA ILE A 19 9.34 -9.00 18.95
C ILE A 19 10.78 -8.58 18.59
N GLY A 20 10.99 -7.27 18.46
CA GLY A 20 12.28 -6.66 18.15
C GLY A 20 12.69 -5.69 19.25
N ALA A 21 13.93 -5.18 19.19
CA ALA A 21 14.44 -4.24 20.19
C ALA A 21 13.59 -2.97 20.32
N HIS A 22 12.88 -2.58 19.26
CA HIS A 22 12.06 -1.36 19.20
C HIS A 22 10.55 -1.63 19.03
N SER A 23 10.10 -2.88 19.06
CA SER A 23 8.68 -3.21 18.85
C SER A 23 7.74 -2.77 19.97
N HIS A 24 8.29 -2.33 21.11
CA HIS A 24 7.54 -1.79 22.24
C HIS A 24 7.16 -0.31 22.05
N ILE A 25 7.75 0.37 21.08
CA ILE A 25 7.54 1.80 20.81
C ILE A 25 6.30 1.93 19.92
N ARG A 26 5.30 2.67 20.40
CA ARG A 26 4.03 2.89 19.71
C ARG A 26 3.82 4.34 19.27
N GLY A 27 4.76 5.22 19.59
CA GLY A 27 4.72 6.64 19.25
C GLY A 27 5.68 7.46 20.11
N LEU A 28 5.63 8.78 19.96
CA LEU A 28 6.48 9.72 20.71
C LEU A 28 5.99 9.98 22.15
N GLY A 29 4.75 9.62 22.50
CA GLY A 29 4.19 9.78 23.83
C GLY A 29 4.02 11.24 24.27
N LEU A 30 3.59 12.08 23.35
CA LEU A 30 3.36 13.53 23.57
C LEU A 30 1.88 13.79 23.88
N ASP A 31 1.59 14.91 24.52
CA ASP A 31 0.23 15.43 24.63
C ASP A 31 -0.13 16.38 23.47
N ASP A 32 -1.35 16.90 23.48
CA ASP A 32 -1.87 17.82 22.45
C ASP A 32 -1.08 19.13 22.36
N CYS A 33 -0.35 19.49 23.43
CA CYS A 33 0.52 20.66 23.52
C CYS A 33 1.97 20.36 23.09
N LEU A 34 2.25 19.17 22.55
CA LEU A 34 3.58 18.67 22.22
C LEU A 34 4.52 18.53 23.43
N GLU A 35 3.98 18.40 24.64
CA GLU A 35 4.77 18.15 25.83
C GLU A 35 4.93 16.63 26.06
N PRO A 36 6.16 16.14 26.28
CA PRO A 36 6.41 14.73 26.50
C PRO A 36 6.01 14.32 27.92
N ARG A 37 5.21 13.25 28.02
CA ARG A 37 4.96 12.58 29.30
C ARG A 37 6.19 11.76 29.70
N GLU A 38 6.48 11.67 31.00
CA GLU A 38 7.67 10.97 31.50
C GLU A 38 7.75 9.51 31.01
N VAL A 39 6.61 8.82 30.99
CA VAL A 39 6.43 7.46 30.47
C VAL A 39 5.17 7.43 29.63
N SER A 40 5.30 7.22 28.32
CA SER A 40 4.14 7.06 27.43
C SER A 40 4.54 6.40 26.12
N GLU A 41 3.64 5.60 25.53
CA GLU A 41 3.79 4.96 24.21
C GLU A 41 5.10 4.17 24.00
N GLY A 42 5.66 3.64 25.09
CA GLY A 42 6.89 2.84 25.06
C GLY A 42 8.18 3.64 25.20
N LEU A 43 8.15 4.97 25.09
CA LEU A 43 9.30 5.83 25.36
C LEU A 43 9.30 6.34 26.81
N VAL A 44 10.50 6.41 27.39
CA VAL A 44 10.73 6.87 28.77
C VAL A 44 11.86 7.91 28.77
N GLY A 45 11.64 9.04 29.42
CA GLY A 45 12.62 10.12 29.49
C GLY A 45 12.83 10.82 28.14
N GLN A 46 14.07 11.26 27.87
CA GLN A 46 14.47 12.02 26.66
C GLN A 46 13.50 13.16 26.28
N CYS A 47 13.03 13.91 27.28
CA CYS A 47 11.95 14.89 27.11
C CYS A 47 12.27 15.93 26.03
N HIS A 48 13.45 16.54 26.06
CA HIS A 48 13.84 17.56 25.06
C HIS A 48 13.86 17.00 23.63
N ALA A 49 14.42 15.80 23.45
CA ALA A 49 14.51 15.18 22.14
C ALA A 49 13.13 14.73 21.61
N ARG A 50 12.26 14.21 22.49
CA ARG A 50 10.88 13.84 22.13
C ARG A 50 10.03 15.06 21.79
N LYS A 51 10.17 16.15 22.52
CA LYS A 51 9.50 17.43 22.21
C LYS A 51 9.93 17.96 20.83
N ALA A 52 11.23 17.96 20.55
CA ALA A 52 11.75 18.34 19.24
C ALA A 52 11.25 17.40 18.11
N ALA A 53 11.24 16.09 18.35
CA ALA A 53 10.71 15.10 17.41
C ALA A 53 9.20 15.30 17.15
N GLY A 54 8.43 15.72 18.16
CA GLY A 54 7.02 16.07 18.02
C GLY A 54 6.77 17.25 17.10
N ILE A 55 7.57 18.31 17.25
CA ILE A 55 7.52 19.48 16.37
C ILE A 55 7.81 19.05 14.92
N VAL A 56 8.86 18.25 14.72
CA VAL A 56 9.22 17.72 13.40
C VAL A 56 8.10 16.86 12.81
N SER A 57 7.53 15.95 13.59
CA SER A 57 6.43 15.09 13.15
C SER A 57 5.22 15.89 12.71
N LYS A 58 4.86 16.95 13.45
CA LYS A 58 3.77 17.86 13.09
C LYS A 58 4.07 18.65 11.81
N MET A 59 5.28 19.18 11.68
CA MET A 59 5.70 19.88 10.46
C MET A 59 5.69 18.98 9.22
N ILE A 60 5.99 17.68 9.38
CA ILE A 60 5.86 16.68 8.29
C ILE A 60 4.40 16.45 7.93
N GLN A 61 3.51 16.29 8.93
CA GLN A 61 2.07 16.11 8.71
C GLN A 61 1.42 17.32 8.02
N GLU A 62 1.86 18.54 8.37
CA GLU A 62 1.39 19.79 7.77
C GLU A 62 2.00 20.03 6.38
N GLY A 63 3.07 19.32 6.01
CA GLY A 63 3.73 19.43 4.71
C GLY A 63 4.50 20.74 4.51
N GLU A 64 4.80 21.49 5.59
CA GLU A 64 5.48 22.79 5.51
C GLU A 64 6.97 22.67 5.19
N ILE A 65 7.56 21.50 5.39
CA ILE A 65 8.99 21.22 5.15
C ILE A 65 9.16 20.10 4.13
N ALA A 66 9.95 20.40 3.10
CA ALA A 66 10.48 19.43 2.16
C ALA A 66 12.00 19.63 2.03
N GLY A 67 12.75 18.55 1.80
CA GLY A 67 14.21 18.61 1.57
C GLY A 67 15.03 19.09 2.77
N ARG A 68 14.57 18.81 4.00
CA ARG A 68 15.29 19.16 5.24
C ARG A 68 15.96 17.93 5.85
N VAL A 69 17.13 18.13 6.44
CA VAL A 69 17.87 17.09 7.16
C VAL A 69 17.83 17.39 8.65
N ILE A 70 17.60 16.35 9.44
CA ILE A 70 17.63 16.39 10.90
C ILE A 70 18.66 15.38 11.36
N LEU A 71 19.63 15.85 12.15
CA LEU A 71 20.68 15.00 12.72
C LEU A 71 20.36 14.69 14.18
N LEU A 72 20.17 13.40 14.49
CA LEU A 72 20.09 12.92 15.87
C LEU A 72 21.49 12.51 16.34
N ALA A 73 22.12 13.35 17.17
CA ALA A 73 23.45 13.10 17.73
C ALA A 73 23.37 12.78 19.23
N GLY A 74 24.23 11.88 19.69
CA GLY A 74 24.29 11.46 21.10
C GLY A 74 25.10 10.19 21.28
N GLU A 75 25.44 9.87 22.53
CA GLU A 75 26.21 8.67 22.88
C GLU A 75 25.48 7.38 22.48
N PRO A 76 26.18 6.24 22.32
CA PRO A 76 25.56 4.94 22.13
C PRO A 76 24.58 4.62 23.27
N GLY A 77 23.44 3.98 22.95
CA GLY A 77 22.43 3.61 23.98
C GLY A 77 21.50 4.73 24.45
N THR A 78 21.64 5.97 23.94
CA THR A 78 20.77 7.11 24.32
C THR A 78 19.39 7.12 23.66
N GLY A 79 19.06 6.13 22.83
CA GLY A 79 17.73 5.98 22.22
C GLY A 79 17.51 6.75 20.91
N LYS A 80 18.56 7.08 20.14
CA LYS A 80 18.45 7.75 18.83
C LYS A 80 17.51 7.00 17.86
N THR A 81 17.78 5.72 17.62
CA THR A 81 16.97 4.85 16.75
C THR A 81 15.56 4.66 17.32
N ALA A 82 15.42 4.63 18.66
CA ALA A 82 14.11 4.56 19.32
C ALA A 82 13.25 5.82 19.06
N ILE A 83 13.85 7.01 19.08
CA ILE A 83 13.13 8.26 18.74
C ILE A 83 12.72 8.25 17.27
N ALA A 84 13.59 7.82 16.35
CA ALA A 84 13.26 7.70 14.93
C ALA A 84 12.09 6.73 14.69
N MET A 85 12.08 5.58 15.38
CA MET A 85 10.93 4.65 15.37
C MET A 85 9.67 5.28 15.96
N GLY A 86 9.80 6.08 17.03
CA GLY A 86 8.70 6.85 17.59
C GLY A 86 8.09 7.82 16.58
N ILE A 87 8.92 8.53 15.81
CA ILE A 87 8.46 9.40 14.71
C ILE A 87 7.70 8.58 13.67
N ALA A 88 8.25 7.44 13.23
CA ALA A 88 7.60 6.56 12.26
C ALA A 88 6.18 6.15 12.71
N GLN A 89 6.05 5.72 13.97
CA GLN A 89 4.77 5.30 14.54
C GLN A 89 3.79 6.47 14.70
N SER A 90 4.28 7.67 15.08
CA SER A 90 3.44 8.86 15.23
C SER A 90 2.95 9.46 13.90
N LEU A 91 3.68 9.25 12.79
CA LEU A 91 3.22 9.68 11.45
C LEU A 91 2.09 8.80 10.91
N GLY A 92 1.99 7.55 11.40
CA GLY A 92 0.97 6.59 11.00
C GLY A 92 1.29 5.86 9.69
N SER A 93 0.43 4.91 9.32
CA SER A 93 0.61 4.06 8.12
C SER A 93 0.46 4.79 6.79
N GLU A 94 -0.08 6.01 6.82
CA GLU A 94 -0.33 6.81 5.63
C GLU A 94 0.92 7.53 5.10
N THR A 95 1.91 7.76 5.97
CA THR A 95 3.15 8.45 5.62
C THR A 95 4.26 7.43 5.41
N PRO A 96 4.93 7.41 4.25
CA PRO A 96 5.99 6.45 4.01
C PRO A 96 7.19 6.72 4.92
N PHE A 97 7.69 5.68 5.58
CA PHE A 97 8.89 5.72 6.41
C PHE A 97 9.87 4.67 5.91
N THR A 98 11.02 5.13 5.40
CA THR A 98 12.09 4.25 4.94
C THR A 98 13.23 4.28 5.94
N SER A 99 13.57 3.12 6.50
CA SER A 99 14.78 2.95 7.31
C SER A 99 15.87 2.36 6.44
N LEU A 100 17.06 2.96 6.46
CA LEU A 100 18.23 2.52 5.73
C LEU A 100 19.43 2.51 6.68
N ALA A 101 20.18 1.42 6.73
CA ALA A 101 21.49 1.45 7.39
C ALA A 101 22.52 2.00 6.39
N ALA A 102 23.41 2.89 6.83
CA ALA A 102 24.42 3.47 5.94
C ALA A 102 25.30 2.41 5.25
N SER A 103 25.50 1.25 5.87
CA SER A 103 26.22 0.11 5.31
C SER A 103 25.49 -0.59 4.15
N GLU A 104 24.16 -0.51 4.07
CA GLU A 104 23.34 -1.14 3.02
C GLU A 104 23.53 -0.47 1.64
N ILE A 105 24.02 0.77 1.62
CA ILE A 105 24.30 1.51 0.38
C ILE A 105 25.49 0.90 -0.39
N TYR A 106 26.38 0.20 0.33
CA TYR A 106 27.57 -0.42 -0.26
C TYR A 106 27.22 -1.81 -0.82
N SER A 107 26.71 -1.83 -2.04
CA SER A 107 26.40 -3.07 -2.78
C SER A 107 27.35 -3.29 -3.97
N LEU A 108 27.49 -4.55 -4.38
CA LEU A 108 28.15 -4.93 -5.64
C LEU A 108 27.18 -4.91 -6.83
N GLU A 109 25.88 -4.98 -6.57
CA GLU A 109 24.84 -5.10 -7.60
C GLU A 109 24.43 -3.74 -8.20
N MET A 110 24.59 -2.66 -7.42
CA MET A 110 24.21 -1.31 -7.83
C MET A 110 25.18 -0.27 -7.27
N SER A 111 25.27 0.88 -7.94
CA SER A 111 26.06 2.02 -7.46
C SER A 111 25.48 2.64 -6.19
N LYS A 112 26.36 3.24 -5.37
CA LYS A 112 25.99 3.93 -4.11
C LYS A 112 24.96 5.05 -4.35
N THR A 113 25.14 5.81 -5.43
CA THR A 113 24.22 6.87 -5.84
C THR A 113 22.86 6.32 -6.23
N GLU A 114 22.82 5.16 -6.87
CA GLU A 114 21.56 4.51 -7.23
C GLU A 114 20.84 3.99 -5.98
N ALA A 115 21.55 3.36 -5.05
CA ALA A 115 20.98 2.91 -3.78
C ALA A 115 20.36 4.08 -2.98
N LEU A 116 21.06 5.20 -2.89
CA LEU A 116 20.53 6.42 -2.27
C LEU A 116 19.32 6.97 -3.03
N THR A 117 19.36 7.01 -4.36
CA THR A 117 18.24 7.49 -5.18
C THR A 117 16.99 6.64 -4.97
N GLN A 118 17.15 5.31 -4.91
CA GLN A 118 16.05 4.40 -4.61
C GLN A 118 15.50 4.64 -3.19
N ALA A 119 16.36 4.87 -2.20
CA ALA A 119 15.92 5.19 -0.84
C ALA A 119 15.10 6.50 -0.76
N PHE A 120 15.49 7.54 -1.50
CA PHE A 120 14.68 8.76 -1.62
C PHE A 120 13.34 8.50 -2.30
N ARG A 121 13.32 7.78 -3.42
CA ARG A 121 12.07 7.50 -4.15
C ARG A 121 11.13 6.54 -3.41
N LYS A 122 11.66 5.66 -2.54
CA LYS A 122 10.85 4.86 -1.60
C LYS A 122 10.18 5.73 -0.52
N SER A 123 10.83 6.82 -0.14
CA SER A 123 10.37 7.74 0.92
C SER A 123 9.37 8.79 0.43
N ILE A 124 8.98 8.75 -0.85
CA ILE A 124 7.97 9.64 -1.41
C ILE A 124 6.87 8.75 -1.98
N ALA A 125 5.64 8.96 -1.53
CA ALA A 125 4.49 8.21 -2.03
C ALA A 125 3.53 9.10 -2.81
N LEU A 126 2.80 8.45 -3.72
CA LEU A 126 1.66 9.01 -4.41
C LEU A 126 0.40 8.35 -3.89
N ARG A 127 -0.51 9.18 -3.41
CA ARG A 127 -1.86 8.79 -3.06
C ARG A 127 -2.77 9.06 -4.25
N ILE A 128 -3.21 7.98 -4.87
CA ILE A 128 -4.11 7.97 -6.03
C ILE A 128 -5.51 7.65 -5.53
N LYS A 129 -6.47 8.48 -5.90
CA LYS A 129 -7.88 8.28 -5.58
C LYS A 129 -8.56 7.72 -6.81
N GLU A 130 -9.07 6.49 -6.72
CA GLU A 130 -9.80 5.83 -7.80
C GLU A 130 -11.23 5.59 -7.36
N GLU A 131 -12.18 5.99 -8.20
CA GLU A 131 -13.59 5.64 -8.01
C GLU A 131 -13.86 4.32 -8.72
N SER A 132 -14.19 3.28 -7.95
CA SER A 132 -14.56 1.97 -8.49
C SER A 132 -16.05 1.70 -8.24
N GLU A 133 -16.74 1.24 -9.28
CA GLU A 133 -18.11 0.72 -9.15
C GLU A 133 -18.04 -0.75 -8.74
N ILE A 134 -18.47 -1.03 -7.51
CA ILE A 134 -18.50 -2.38 -6.94
C ILE A 134 -19.94 -2.88 -6.83
N ILE A 135 -20.16 -4.13 -7.18
CA ILE A 135 -21.44 -4.82 -6.98
C ILE A 135 -21.28 -5.80 -5.83
N CYS A 136 -22.04 -5.63 -4.76
CA CYS A 136 -21.96 -6.44 -3.54
C CYS A 136 -23.29 -7.12 -3.27
N GLY A 137 -23.31 -8.44 -3.16
CA GLY A 137 -24.55 -9.17 -2.90
C GLY A 137 -24.35 -10.63 -2.53
N GLU A 138 -25.40 -11.23 -1.95
CA GLU A 138 -25.52 -12.68 -1.78
C GLU A 138 -25.94 -13.33 -3.10
N VAL A 139 -25.29 -14.42 -3.47
CA VAL A 139 -25.64 -15.21 -4.65
C VAL A 139 -26.86 -16.09 -4.35
N VAL A 140 -27.98 -15.82 -5.03
CA VAL A 140 -29.18 -16.64 -4.91
C VAL A 140 -29.07 -17.89 -5.78
N GLU A 141 -28.72 -17.69 -7.05
CA GLU A 141 -28.65 -18.74 -8.08
C GLU A 141 -27.60 -18.37 -9.15
N ILE A 142 -26.95 -19.38 -9.72
CA ILE A 142 -26.04 -19.24 -10.87
C ILE A 142 -26.51 -20.20 -11.96
N LYS A 143 -26.85 -19.68 -13.14
CA LYS A 143 -27.19 -20.46 -14.34
C LYS A 143 -26.07 -20.31 -15.35
N VAL A 144 -25.47 -21.42 -15.76
CA VAL A 144 -24.45 -21.43 -16.81
C VAL A 144 -24.98 -22.27 -17.96
N GLU A 145 -25.26 -21.62 -19.08
CA GLU A 145 -25.65 -22.30 -20.30
C GLU A 145 -24.38 -22.66 -21.08
N ARG A 146 -24.17 -23.96 -21.26
CA ARG A 146 -23.06 -24.47 -22.06
C ARG A 146 -23.62 -25.02 -23.36
N SER A 147 -23.17 -24.48 -24.50
CA SER A 147 -23.55 -25.01 -25.80
C SER A 147 -23.12 -26.47 -25.92
N LEU A 148 -24.05 -27.33 -26.35
CA LEU A 148 -23.91 -28.79 -26.43
C LEU A 148 -22.74 -29.24 -27.33
N SER A 149 -22.24 -28.38 -28.21
CA SER A 149 -21.13 -28.64 -29.13
C SER A 149 -19.74 -28.31 -28.57
N GLY A 150 -19.62 -27.84 -27.33
CA GLY A 150 -18.34 -27.61 -26.65
C GLY A 150 -17.49 -26.44 -27.19
N SER A 151 -17.90 -25.81 -28.30
CA SER A 151 -17.17 -24.75 -29.01
C SER A 151 -17.90 -23.40 -29.04
N GLY A 152 -18.96 -23.24 -28.24
CA GLY A 152 -19.68 -21.96 -28.11
C GLY A 152 -19.24 -21.16 -26.89
N ASP A 153 -19.35 -19.84 -26.97
CA ASP A 153 -19.11 -18.95 -25.84
C ASP A 153 -20.06 -19.31 -24.68
N LYS A 154 -19.50 -19.44 -23.48
CA LYS A 154 -20.29 -19.68 -22.27
C LYS A 154 -21.08 -18.41 -21.97
N ILE A 155 -22.40 -18.52 -21.92
CA ILE A 155 -23.30 -17.45 -21.47
C ILE A 155 -23.96 -17.96 -20.20
N GLY A 156 -24.20 -17.08 -19.24
CA GLY A 156 -24.83 -17.44 -17.99
C GLY A 156 -25.57 -16.26 -17.40
N SER A 157 -26.32 -16.51 -16.34
CA SER A 157 -26.91 -15.49 -15.50
C SER A 157 -26.63 -15.77 -14.04
N ILE A 158 -26.45 -14.71 -13.26
CA ILE A 158 -26.31 -14.77 -11.80
C ILE A 158 -27.37 -13.89 -11.18
N THR A 159 -28.06 -14.41 -10.17
CA THR A 159 -29.01 -13.64 -9.37
C THR A 159 -28.33 -13.22 -8.08
N LEU A 160 -28.21 -11.91 -7.87
CA LEU A 160 -27.63 -11.32 -6.66
C LEU A 160 -28.71 -10.64 -5.84
N LYS A 161 -28.59 -10.77 -4.52
CA LYS A 161 -29.56 -10.24 -3.56
C LYS A 161 -28.87 -9.49 -2.42
N THR A 162 -29.43 -8.35 -2.05
CA THR A 162 -29.20 -7.66 -0.78
C THR A 162 -30.46 -7.79 0.10
N THR A 163 -30.47 -7.19 1.29
CA THR A 163 -31.70 -7.10 2.10
C THR A 163 -32.83 -6.38 1.38
N ASP A 164 -32.49 -5.42 0.52
CA ASP A 164 -33.44 -4.44 -0.02
C ASP A 164 -33.82 -4.73 -1.47
N MET A 165 -32.95 -5.39 -2.24
CA MET A 165 -33.17 -5.64 -3.67
C MET A 165 -32.60 -6.98 -4.14
N GLU A 166 -33.16 -7.48 -5.25
CA GLU A 166 -32.71 -8.67 -5.94
C GLU A 166 -32.67 -8.38 -7.44
N THR A 167 -31.54 -8.65 -8.09
CA THR A 167 -31.37 -8.41 -9.52
C THR A 167 -30.65 -9.56 -10.20
N VAL A 168 -30.96 -9.75 -11.48
CA VAL A 168 -30.36 -10.76 -12.34
C VAL A 168 -29.36 -10.09 -13.28
N TYR A 169 -28.12 -10.55 -13.26
CA TYR A 169 -27.06 -10.10 -14.16
C TYR A 169 -26.73 -11.18 -15.18
N GLU A 170 -26.63 -10.79 -16.45
CA GLU A 170 -26.09 -11.66 -17.49
C GLU A 170 -24.55 -11.65 -17.44
N LEU A 171 -23.97 -12.84 -17.57
CA LEU A 171 -22.54 -13.09 -17.44
C LEU A 171 -21.95 -13.54 -18.77
N GLY A 172 -20.87 -12.87 -19.18
CA GLY A 172 -20.03 -13.33 -20.28
C GLY A 172 -19.04 -14.43 -19.86
N ALA A 173 -18.38 -15.03 -20.85
CA ALA A 173 -17.46 -16.15 -20.66
C ALA A 173 -16.31 -15.87 -19.65
N LYS A 174 -15.77 -14.65 -19.62
CA LYS A 174 -14.71 -14.24 -18.69
C LYS A 174 -15.18 -14.31 -17.22
N MET A 175 -16.38 -13.80 -16.93
CA MET A 175 -16.94 -13.80 -15.59
C MET A 175 -17.29 -15.21 -15.12
N ILE A 176 -17.83 -16.05 -16.00
CA ILE A 176 -18.14 -17.46 -15.69
C ILE A 176 -16.86 -18.22 -15.33
N ASN A 177 -15.76 -17.98 -16.06
CA ASN A 177 -14.47 -18.58 -15.74
C ASN A 177 -13.93 -18.08 -14.39
N ALA A 178 -14.12 -16.79 -14.03
CA ALA A 178 -13.76 -16.25 -12.73
C ALA A 178 -14.57 -16.88 -11.58
N ILE A 179 -15.89 -17.01 -11.74
CA ILE A 179 -16.79 -17.70 -10.77
C ILE A 179 -16.36 -19.15 -10.57
N THR A 180 -16.03 -19.84 -11.67
CA THR A 180 -15.57 -21.24 -11.62
C THR A 180 -14.21 -21.35 -10.92
N LYS A 181 -13.30 -20.40 -11.15
CA LYS A 181 -11.98 -20.34 -10.54
C LYS A 181 -12.06 -20.12 -9.03
N GLU A 182 -12.89 -19.19 -8.59
CA GLU A 182 -13.11 -18.85 -7.17
C GLU A 182 -14.08 -19.82 -6.47
N LYS A 183 -14.62 -20.82 -7.18
CA LYS A 183 -15.56 -21.83 -6.68
C LYS A 183 -16.77 -21.20 -5.97
N ILE A 184 -17.33 -20.17 -6.56
CA ILE A 184 -18.48 -19.44 -6.00
C ILE A 184 -19.74 -20.28 -6.17
N SER A 185 -20.53 -20.35 -5.11
CA SER A 185 -21.75 -21.15 -5.02
C SER A 185 -22.94 -20.33 -4.51
N ALA A 186 -24.14 -20.90 -4.65
CA ALA A 186 -25.35 -20.29 -4.11
C ALA A 186 -25.25 -20.16 -2.58
N GLY A 187 -25.52 -18.97 -2.06
CA GLY A 187 -25.37 -18.58 -0.65
C GLY A 187 -24.01 -17.96 -0.30
N ASP A 188 -23.10 -17.77 -1.26
CA ASP A 188 -21.89 -16.98 -1.02
C ASP A 188 -22.16 -15.47 -1.15
N VAL A 189 -21.51 -14.68 -0.30
CA VAL A 189 -21.49 -13.22 -0.39
C VAL A 189 -20.25 -12.82 -1.17
N ILE A 190 -20.46 -12.11 -2.28
CA ILE A 190 -19.40 -11.76 -3.22
C ILE A 190 -19.37 -10.26 -3.51
N THR A 191 -18.19 -9.77 -3.89
CA THR A 191 -17.99 -8.42 -4.44
C THR A 191 -17.43 -8.54 -5.84
N ILE A 192 -18.04 -7.84 -6.79
CA ILE A 192 -17.61 -7.77 -8.18
C ILE A 192 -17.17 -6.34 -8.46
N ASP A 193 -15.91 -6.16 -8.83
CA ASP A 193 -15.44 -4.90 -9.40
C ASP A 193 -15.82 -4.86 -10.89
N LYS A 194 -16.65 -3.87 -11.27
CA LYS A 194 -17.17 -3.73 -12.63
C LYS A 194 -16.10 -3.31 -13.63
N ALA A 195 -15.08 -2.57 -13.20
CA ALA A 195 -14.01 -2.10 -14.09
C ALA A 195 -13.08 -3.26 -14.48
N ASN A 196 -12.65 -4.04 -13.48
CA ASN A 196 -11.65 -5.08 -13.67
C ASN A 196 -12.23 -6.49 -13.85
N GLY A 197 -13.53 -6.68 -13.58
CA GLY A 197 -14.19 -7.99 -13.61
C GLY A 197 -13.66 -8.97 -12.55
N LYS A 198 -13.01 -8.44 -11.50
CA LYS A 198 -12.48 -9.24 -10.40
C LYS A 198 -13.61 -9.59 -9.45
N ILE A 199 -13.74 -10.87 -9.14
CA ILE A 199 -14.74 -11.38 -8.20
C ILE A 199 -14.02 -11.84 -6.95
N THR A 200 -14.45 -11.34 -5.80
CA THR A 200 -13.89 -11.71 -4.50
C THR A 200 -14.98 -12.29 -3.62
N ARG A 201 -14.76 -13.49 -3.07
CA ARG A 201 -15.67 -14.12 -2.10
C ARG A 201 -15.37 -13.56 -0.71
N LEU A 202 -16.34 -12.86 -0.11
CA LEU A 202 -16.21 -12.34 1.25
C LEU A 202 -16.48 -13.43 2.30
N GLY A 203 -17.42 -14.33 2.00
CA GLY A 203 -17.80 -15.41 2.88
C GLY A 203 -19.11 -16.06 2.45
N ARG A 204 -19.73 -16.80 3.36
CA ARG A 204 -21.03 -17.46 3.15
C ARG A 204 -22.10 -16.80 4.01
N SER A 205 -23.32 -16.69 3.49
CA SER A 205 -24.45 -16.12 4.22
C SER A 205 -24.85 -17.01 5.41
N PHE A 206 -25.24 -16.38 6.52
CA PHE A 206 -25.72 -17.09 7.71
C PHE A 206 -27.01 -17.88 7.44
N SER A 207 -27.87 -17.37 6.56
CA SER A 207 -29.18 -17.93 6.21
C SER A 207 -29.09 -19.32 5.57
N ARG A 208 -28.05 -19.58 4.76
CA ARG A 208 -27.84 -20.85 4.04
C ARG A 208 -26.75 -21.74 4.64
N SER A 209 -26.39 -21.49 5.90
CA SER A 209 -25.36 -22.25 6.63
C SER A 209 -25.75 -23.71 6.94
N LYS A 210 -27.05 -24.03 6.95
CA LYS A 210 -27.58 -25.35 7.38
C LYS A 210 -27.73 -26.38 6.26
N ASP A 211 -27.69 -25.98 4.99
CA ASP A 211 -28.09 -26.85 3.87
C ASP A 211 -26.92 -27.68 3.29
N TYR A 212 -25.69 -27.51 3.78
CA TYR A 212 -24.51 -28.21 3.27
C TYR A 212 -23.73 -28.87 4.40
N ASP A 213 -23.71 -30.20 4.41
CA ASP A 213 -23.12 -31.06 5.45
C ASP A 213 -21.58 -31.22 5.32
N ALA A 214 -20.99 -30.70 4.23
CA ALA A 214 -19.56 -30.79 3.93
C ALA A 214 -18.85 -29.44 4.03
N VAL A 215 -19.05 -28.72 5.14
CA VAL A 215 -18.41 -27.43 5.36
C VAL A 215 -16.98 -27.65 5.85
N SER A 216 -16.00 -27.19 5.08
CA SER A 216 -14.61 -27.11 5.54
C SER A 216 -14.54 -26.12 6.72
N ASN A 217 -13.76 -26.44 7.76
CA ASN A 217 -13.62 -25.69 9.03
C ASN A 217 -13.15 -24.22 8.88
N ASP A 218 -12.97 -23.71 7.66
CA ASP A 218 -12.38 -22.41 7.34
C ASP A 218 -13.35 -21.46 6.60
N THR A 219 -14.67 -21.76 6.65
CA THR A 219 -15.67 -20.90 6.01
C THR A 219 -16.02 -19.70 6.89
N LYS A 220 -15.67 -18.51 6.41
CA LYS A 220 -16.04 -17.25 7.04
C LYS A 220 -17.52 -16.97 6.76
N TYR A 221 -18.32 -16.81 7.81
CA TYR A 221 -19.72 -16.42 7.69
C TYR A 221 -19.86 -14.90 7.73
N VAL A 222 -20.62 -14.34 6.80
CA VAL A 222 -20.82 -12.90 6.63
C VAL A 222 -22.33 -12.64 6.52
N GLN A 223 -22.78 -11.50 7.04
CA GLN A 223 -24.17 -11.09 6.91
C GLN A 223 -24.49 -10.69 5.47
N CYS A 224 -25.76 -10.82 5.09
CA CYS A 224 -26.24 -10.34 3.80
C CYS A 224 -25.99 -8.82 3.70
N PRO A 225 -25.40 -8.31 2.61
CA PRO A 225 -25.20 -6.89 2.45
C PRO A 225 -26.53 -6.13 2.46
N GLU A 226 -26.53 -4.94 3.06
CA GLU A 226 -27.68 -4.03 3.10
C GLU A 226 -27.55 -2.93 2.03
N GLY A 227 -28.68 -2.36 1.60
CA GLY A 227 -28.71 -1.27 0.63
C GLY A 227 -28.67 -1.71 -0.83
N GLU A 228 -28.19 -0.79 -1.67
CA GLU A 228 -28.09 -1.00 -3.11
C GLU A 228 -27.00 -2.01 -3.48
N LEU A 229 -27.30 -2.88 -4.45
CA LEU A 229 -26.36 -3.87 -4.98
C LEU A 229 -25.14 -3.21 -5.61
N GLN A 230 -25.32 -2.09 -6.32
CA GLN A 230 -24.25 -1.36 -6.97
C GLN A 230 -23.88 -0.13 -6.13
N GLN A 231 -22.63 -0.07 -5.69
CA GLN A 231 -22.12 1.01 -4.86
C GLN A 231 -20.88 1.61 -5.51
N ARG A 232 -20.75 2.94 -5.40
CA ARG A 232 -19.51 3.64 -5.76
C ARG A 232 -18.63 3.70 -4.54
N LYS A 233 -17.44 3.12 -4.64
CA LYS A 233 -16.44 3.13 -3.58
C LYS A 233 -15.21 3.89 -4.06
N GLU A 234 -14.84 4.93 -3.33
CA GLU A 234 -13.53 5.56 -3.49
C GLU A 234 -12.49 4.66 -2.82
N VAL A 235 -11.57 4.12 -3.62
CA VAL A 235 -10.43 3.35 -3.14
C VAL A 235 -9.21 4.25 -3.24
N VAL A 236 -8.53 4.42 -2.10
CA VAL A 236 -7.30 5.19 -2.02
C VAL A 236 -6.14 4.23 -2.07
N HIS A 237 -5.28 4.41 -3.06
CA HIS A 237 -4.05 3.63 -3.24
C HIS A 237 -2.85 4.50 -2.94
N THR A 238 -1.98 4.06 -2.04
CA THR A 238 -0.70 4.72 -1.74
C THR A 238 0.42 3.87 -2.33
N VAL A 239 1.19 4.43 -3.26
CA VAL A 239 2.28 3.73 -3.97
C VAL A 239 3.55 4.58 -3.91
N SER A 240 4.72 3.99 -3.67
CA SER A 240 5.97 4.77 -3.68
C SER A 240 6.41 5.13 -5.10
N LEU A 241 7.16 6.23 -5.27
CA LEU A 241 7.73 6.57 -6.58
C LEU A 241 8.68 5.48 -7.08
N HIS A 242 9.41 4.83 -6.18
CA HIS A 242 10.29 3.72 -6.53
C HIS A 242 9.52 2.52 -7.11
N ASP A 243 8.36 2.19 -6.56
CA ASP A 243 7.56 1.06 -7.09
C ASP A 243 7.12 1.34 -8.53
N ILE A 244 6.72 2.59 -8.81
CA ILE A 244 6.32 3.03 -10.15
C ILE A 244 7.51 2.97 -11.11
N ASP A 245 8.71 3.37 -10.67
CA ASP A 245 9.93 3.25 -11.47
C ASP A 245 10.21 1.80 -11.85
N VAL A 246 10.20 0.89 -10.88
CA VAL A 246 10.54 -0.52 -11.11
C VAL A 246 9.53 -1.15 -12.06
N ILE A 247 8.23 -0.90 -11.87
CA ILE A 247 7.16 -1.42 -12.72
C ILE A 247 7.32 -0.95 -14.18
N ASN A 248 7.66 0.31 -14.40
CA ASN A 248 7.81 0.87 -15.75
C ASN A 248 9.18 0.59 -16.39
N SER A 249 10.18 0.19 -15.62
CA SER A 249 11.52 -0.11 -16.13
C SER A 249 11.62 -1.44 -16.90
N ARG A 250 10.78 -2.43 -16.58
CA ARG A 250 10.87 -3.81 -17.11
C ARG A 250 9.50 -4.40 -17.42
N GLN A 251 9.40 -5.25 -18.45
CA GLN A 251 8.15 -5.96 -18.82
C GLN A 251 7.56 -6.86 -17.71
N GLN A 252 8.38 -7.31 -16.76
CA GLN A 252 7.96 -8.03 -15.54
C GLN A 252 8.44 -7.31 -14.27
N GLY A 253 8.43 -5.97 -14.27
CA GLY A 253 8.89 -5.15 -13.14
C GLY A 253 8.20 -5.48 -11.81
N PHE A 254 6.94 -5.91 -11.85
CA PHE A 254 6.20 -6.32 -10.64
C PHE A 254 6.87 -7.48 -9.88
N LEU A 255 7.44 -8.48 -10.57
CA LEU A 255 8.08 -9.61 -9.89
C LEU A 255 9.42 -9.20 -9.25
N ALA A 256 10.10 -8.21 -9.84
CA ALA A 256 11.38 -7.70 -9.35
C ALA A 256 11.24 -7.00 -7.98
N LEU A 257 10.09 -6.37 -7.71
CA LEU A 257 9.78 -5.78 -6.40
C LEU A 257 9.87 -6.83 -5.27
N PHE A 258 9.47 -8.08 -5.55
CA PHE A 258 9.52 -9.17 -4.56
C PHE A 258 10.86 -9.91 -4.54
N ALA A 259 11.55 -9.96 -5.67
CA ALA A 259 12.83 -10.66 -5.79
C ALA A 259 14.00 -9.84 -5.22
N GLY A 260 13.87 -8.52 -5.08
CA GLY A 260 14.94 -7.62 -4.66
C GLY A 260 15.94 -7.28 -5.78
N ASP A 261 15.90 -7.98 -6.90
CA ASP A 261 16.71 -7.74 -8.10
C ASP A 261 16.10 -6.64 -8.98
N THR A 262 16.04 -5.42 -8.44
CA THR A 262 15.56 -4.24 -9.18
C THR A 262 16.63 -3.72 -10.15
N GLY A 263 17.91 -3.97 -9.87
CA GLY A 263 19.05 -3.43 -10.61
C GLY A 263 19.06 -1.90 -10.64
N GLU A 264 19.84 -1.33 -11.56
CA GLU A 264 19.89 0.13 -11.78
C GLU A 264 18.78 0.59 -12.73
N ILE A 265 18.08 1.66 -12.34
CA ILE A 265 17.00 2.25 -13.15
C ILE A 265 17.55 3.43 -13.95
N LYS A 266 17.26 3.46 -15.25
CA LYS A 266 17.68 4.55 -16.14
C LYS A 266 17.03 5.88 -15.75
N ALA A 267 17.81 6.95 -15.80
CA ALA A 267 17.33 8.31 -15.51
C ALA A 267 16.16 8.73 -16.43
N GLU A 268 16.19 8.37 -17.71
CA GLU A 268 15.12 8.68 -18.68
C GLU A 268 13.74 8.17 -18.22
N VAL A 269 13.69 7.00 -17.57
CA VAL A 269 12.44 6.42 -17.06
C VAL A 269 11.92 7.25 -15.88
N ARG A 270 12.82 7.69 -14.99
CA ARG A 270 12.48 8.53 -13.84
C ARG A 270 11.95 9.89 -14.28
N GLU A 271 12.61 10.53 -15.23
CA GLU A 271 12.16 11.82 -15.80
C GLU A 271 10.77 11.72 -16.41
N GLN A 272 10.50 10.67 -17.19
CA GLN A 272 9.16 10.42 -17.75
C GLN A 272 8.10 10.17 -16.67
N ILE A 273 8.46 9.52 -15.57
CA ILE A 273 7.55 9.30 -14.45
C ILE A 273 7.30 10.62 -13.72
N ASP A 274 8.33 11.40 -13.46
CA ASP A 274 8.21 12.68 -12.75
C ASP A 274 7.33 13.68 -13.55
N GLU A 275 7.42 13.67 -14.88
CA GLU A 275 6.50 14.41 -15.76
C GLU A 275 5.04 13.93 -15.61
N LYS A 276 4.79 12.61 -15.69
CA LYS A 276 3.44 12.05 -15.53
C LYS A 276 2.85 12.29 -14.14
N VAL A 277 3.69 12.23 -13.11
CA VAL A 277 3.28 12.48 -11.73
C VAL A 277 2.89 13.95 -11.55
N SER A 278 3.63 14.86 -12.18
CA SER A 278 3.28 16.28 -12.23
C SER A 278 1.95 16.49 -12.93
N GLU A 279 1.72 15.83 -14.07
CA GLU A 279 0.43 15.87 -14.78
C GLU A 279 -0.73 15.32 -13.93
N TRP A 280 -0.53 14.23 -13.20
CA TRP A 280 -1.55 13.66 -12.31
C TRP A 280 -1.86 14.56 -11.12
N LYS A 281 -0.86 15.28 -10.61
CA LYS A 281 -1.01 16.29 -9.56
C LYS A 281 -1.80 17.49 -10.06
N GLU A 282 -1.48 18.01 -11.26
CA GLU A 282 -2.19 19.14 -11.88
C GLU A 282 -3.66 18.80 -12.19
N ASN A 283 -3.92 17.57 -12.63
CA ASN A 283 -5.26 17.07 -12.89
C ASN A 283 -6.04 16.68 -11.61
N GLY A 284 -5.42 16.77 -10.43
CA GLY A 284 -6.04 16.39 -9.16
C GLY A 284 -6.33 14.90 -9.00
N LYS A 285 -5.75 14.02 -9.85
CA LYS A 285 -5.92 12.56 -9.78
C LYS A 285 -5.06 11.92 -8.71
N ALA A 286 -3.91 12.53 -8.40
CA ALA A 286 -2.97 12.06 -7.40
C ALA A 286 -2.51 13.19 -6.49
N SER A 287 -2.16 12.85 -5.26
CA SER A 287 -1.53 13.75 -4.29
C SER A 287 -0.20 13.15 -3.84
N ILE A 288 0.83 13.99 -3.74
CA ILE A 288 2.15 13.56 -3.25
C ILE A 288 2.09 13.59 -1.72
N VAL A 289 2.49 12.48 -1.11
CA VAL A 289 2.67 12.35 0.34
C VAL A 289 4.17 12.33 0.62
N PRO A 290 4.73 13.40 1.21
CA PRO A 290 6.12 13.41 1.63
C PRO A 290 6.30 12.43 2.79
N GLY A 291 7.33 11.61 2.72
CA GLY A 291 7.71 10.70 3.79
C GLY A 291 8.99 11.08 4.51
N VAL A 292 9.54 10.10 5.21
CA VAL A 292 10.77 10.24 6.00
C VAL A 292 11.76 9.16 5.59
N LEU A 293 12.98 9.60 5.25
CA LEU A 293 14.14 8.73 5.09
C LEU A 293 14.99 8.80 6.36
N PHE A 294 15.07 7.69 7.09
CA PHE A 294 15.96 7.54 8.24
C PHE A 294 17.21 6.77 7.83
N ILE A 295 18.38 7.38 8.03
CA ILE A 295 19.68 6.74 7.79
C ILE A 295 20.35 6.48 9.14
N ASP A 296 20.46 5.21 9.52
CA ASP A 296 21.22 4.83 10.71
C ASP A 296 22.72 4.78 10.40
N GLU A 297 23.53 5.06 11.41
CA GLU A 297 25.00 5.06 11.32
C GLU A 297 25.56 5.92 10.18
N ALA A 298 24.96 7.10 9.92
CA ALA A 298 25.35 7.98 8.81
C ALA A 298 26.85 8.32 8.72
N HIS A 299 27.60 8.24 9.83
CA HIS A 299 29.05 8.41 9.85
C HIS A 299 29.82 7.37 8.99
N MET A 300 29.18 6.26 8.62
CA MET A 300 29.71 5.25 7.71
C MET A 300 29.64 5.65 6.24
N LEU A 301 28.90 6.72 5.89
CA LEU A 301 28.82 7.24 4.53
C LEU A 301 30.11 7.95 4.12
N ASP A 302 30.48 7.81 2.85
CA ASP A 302 31.62 8.50 2.26
C ASP A 302 31.26 9.92 1.75
N MET A 303 32.30 10.68 1.38
CA MET A 303 32.12 12.05 0.88
C MET A 303 31.29 12.12 -0.42
N GLU A 304 31.31 11.07 -1.25
CA GLU A 304 30.52 11.04 -2.47
C GLU A 304 29.03 10.96 -2.15
N CYS A 305 28.65 10.13 -1.18
CA CYS A 305 27.29 10.04 -0.66
C CYS A 305 26.83 11.39 -0.09
N TYR A 306 27.65 12.06 0.72
CA TYR A 306 27.30 13.38 1.26
C TYR A 306 27.15 14.47 0.18
N SER A 307 28.03 14.47 -0.82
CA SER A 307 27.92 15.37 -1.97
C SER A 307 26.62 15.13 -2.75
N PHE A 308 26.26 13.87 -2.95
CA PHE A 308 25.00 13.48 -3.58
C PHE A 308 23.78 13.91 -2.76
N LEU A 309 23.78 13.66 -1.45
CA LEU A 309 22.71 14.07 -0.53
C LEU A 309 22.47 15.57 -0.60
N ASN A 310 23.52 16.39 -0.54
CA ASN A 310 23.40 17.85 -0.62
C ASN A 310 22.71 18.30 -1.93
N ARG A 311 23.09 17.70 -3.06
CA ARG A 311 22.47 18.02 -4.36
C ARG A 311 21.00 17.63 -4.42
N VAL A 312 20.63 16.47 -3.88
CA VAL A 312 19.23 15.99 -3.88
C VAL A 312 18.35 16.85 -2.98
N LEU A 313 18.87 17.31 -1.83
CA LEU A 313 18.12 18.16 -0.90
C LEU A 313 17.83 19.56 -1.46
N GLU A 314 18.69 20.06 -2.34
CA GLU A 314 18.49 21.32 -3.05
C GLU A 314 17.53 21.18 -4.24
N SER A 315 17.36 19.96 -4.75
CA SER A 315 16.45 19.70 -5.85
C SER A 315 15.00 19.90 -5.38
N LYS A 316 14.32 20.86 -6.01
CA LYS A 316 12.85 20.93 -5.96
C LYS A 316 12.31 19.79 -6.81
N MET A 317 12.21 18.60 -6.24
CA MET A 317 11.33 17.55 -6.77
C MET A 317 9.86 17.95 -6.51
#